data_AF-A0A9X8MHU2-F1
#
_entry.id   AF-A0A9X8MHU2-F1
#
_cell.length_a   1.000
_cell.length_b   1.000
_cell.length_c   1.000
_cell.angle_alpha   90.00
_cell.angle_beta   90.00
_cell.angle_gamma   90.00
#
_symmetry.space_group_name_H-M   'P 1'
#
loop_
_entity.id
_entity.type
_entity.pdbx_description
1 polymer ?
#
loop_
_entity_poly.entity_id
_entity_poly.type
_entity_poly.pdbx_seq_one_letter_code
_entity_poly.pdbx_strand_id
1 'polypeptide(L)'
;MRKAKLLIDHLPKARGHQALYELSEPLDGHSLVVVSAIDYESHGWKTLETYIFPASKDGEIIDYCELEGSIKGTASHAEALANAGYEIAP
;
A
#
# COMPACT_ATOMS: atom_id res chain seq x y z
N MET A 1 11.32 -15.17 2.03
CA MET A 1 10.65 -14.04 1.37
C MET A 1 9.88 -13.30 2.45
N ARG A 2 9.91 -11.97 2.46
CA ARG A 2 9.28 -11.18 3.54
C ARG A 2 7.76 -11.25 3.38
N LYS A 3 7.01 -11.13 4.47
CA LYS A 3 5.55 -11.27 4.47
C LYS A 3 4.87 -9.94 4.80
N ALA A 4 3.76 -9.66 4.12
CA ALA A 4 2.83 -8.60 4.45
C ALA A 4 1.50 -9.22 4.87
N LYS A 5 1.13 -9.08 6.13
CA LYS A 5 -0.13 -9.60 6.68
C LYS A 5 -1.20 -8.51 6.61
N LEU A 6 -2.32 -8.81 5.96
CA LEU A 6 -3.46 -7.91 5.93
C LEU A 6 -4.09 -7.80 7.32
N LEU A 7 -4.19 -6.58 7.86
CA LEU A 7 -4.82 -6.29 9.14
C LEU A 7 -6.23 -5.72 8.97
N ILE A 8 -6.36 -4.75 8.07
CA ILE A 8 -7.62 -4.08 7.76
C ILE A 8 -7.73 -4.01 6.25
N ASP A 9 -8.79 -4.60 5.72
CA ASP A 9 -9.18 -4.44 4.33
C ASP A 9 -10.15 -3.27 4.20
N HIS A 10 -9.95 -2.41 3.21
CA HIS A 10 -10.80 -1.26 2.90
C HIS A 10 -11.00 -0.24 4.05
N LEU A 11 -10.03 0.66 4.23
CA LEU A 11 -10.10 1.74 5.22
C LEU A 11 -11.27 2.72 4.91
N PRO A 12 -12.18 2.97 5.87
CA PRO A 12 -13.52 3.53 5.61
C PRO A 12 -13.53 5.00 5.17
N LYS A 13 -12.41 5.73 5.29
CA LYS A 13 -12.30 7.15 4.90
C LYS A 13 -11.53 7.34 3.59
N ALA A 14 -11.04 6.27 2.99
CA ALA A 14 -10.20 6.34 1.80
C ALA A 14 -11.03 6.63 0.54
N ARG A 15 -10.43 7.38 -0.39
CA ARG A 15 -10.87 7.40 -1.79
C ARG A 15 -10.08 6.31 -2.52
N GLY A 16 -10.76 5.27 -3.00
CA GLY A 16 -10.13 4.09 -3.59
C GLY A 16 -9.95 2.94 -2.60
N HIS A 17 -9.05 2.01 -2.90
CA HIS A 17 -8.80 0.84 -2.07
C HIS A 17 -7.56 1.07 -1.20
N GLN A 18 -7.77 1.34 0.09
CA GLN A 18 -6.68 1.41 1.07
C GLN A 18 -6.79 0.25 2.04
N ALA A 19 -5.68 -0.42 2.31
CA ALA A 19 -5.61 -1.49 3.28
C ALA A 19 -4.36 -1.35 4.17
N LEU A 20 -4.50 -1.73 5.44
CA LEU A 20 -3.42 -1.74 6.41
C LEU A 20 -2.76 -3.12 6.43
N TYR A 21 -1.43 -3.13 6.33
CA TYR A 21 -0.60 -4.33 6.41
C TYR A 21 0.42 -4.23 7.55
N GLU A 22 0.68 -5.37 8.18
CA GLU A 22 1.83 -5.59 9.05
C GLU A 22 2.92 -6.32 8.26
N LEU A 23 4.12 -5.74 8.24
CA LEU A 23 5.28 -6.28 7.56
C LEU A 23 6.10 -7.15 8.53
N SER A 24 6.53 -8.33 8.07
CA SER A 24 7.36 -9.24 8.88
C SER A 24 8.76 -8.70 9.18
N GLU A 25 9.26 -7.84 8.29
CA GLU A 25 10.46 -7.03 8.47
C GLU A 25 10.07 -5.57 8.21
N PRO A 26 10.62 -4.58 8.93
CA PRO A 26 10.31 -3.18 8.66
C PRO A 26 10.83 -2.72 7.30
N LEU A 27 10.02 -1.93 6.58
CA LEU A 27 10.43 -1.19 5.39
C LEU A 27 10.78 0.25 5.81
N ASP A 28 12.03 0.67 5.61
CA ASP A 28 12.55 1.96 6.08
C ASP A 28 12.28 2.24 7.56
N GLY A 29 12.29 1.20 8.39
CA GLY A 29 12.00 1.30 9.83
C GLY A 29 10.52 1.22 10.21
N HIS A 30 9.61 1.06 9.25
CA HIS A 30 8.16 0.96 9.47
C HIS A 30 7.65 -0.47 9.30
N SER A 31 7.04 -1.03 10.35
CA SER A 31 6.40 -2.36 10.32
C SER A 31 4.92 -2.33 9.95
N LEU A 32 4.31 -1.14 9.92
CA LEU A 32 2.92 -0.94 9.55
C LEU A 32 2.86 -0.02 8.36
N VAL A 33 2.15 -0.44 7.31
CA VAL A 33 2.00 0.33 6.08
C VAL A 33 0.56 0.33 5.59
N VAL A 34 0.13 1.46 5.05
CA VAL A 34 -1.07 1.54 4.23
C VAL A 34 -0.63 1.37 2.78
N VAL A 35 -1.25 0.42 2.09
CA VAL A 35 -1.15 0.31 0.64
C VAL A 35 -2.42 0.89 0.04
N SER A 36 -2.26 1.89 -0.81
CA SER A 36 -3.33 2.69 -1.40
C SER A 36 -3.34 2.49 -2.91
N ALA A 37 -4.31 1.74 -3.41
CA ALA A 37 -4.57 1.58 -4.83
C ALA A 37 -5.74 2.45 -5.28
N ILE A 38 -5.53 3.22 -6.36
CA ILE A 38 -6.57 4.02 -6.98
C ILE A 38 -6.64 3.80 -8.48
N ASP A 39 -7.85 3.93 -9.00
CA ASP A 39 -8.18 3.93 -10.41
C ASP A 39 -8.95 5.23 -10.69
N TYR A 40 -8.37 6.13 -11.47
CA TYR A 40 -8.95 7.43 -11.77
C TYR A 40 -8.68 7.86 -13.21
N GLU A 41 -9.51 8.76 -13.72
CA GLU A 41 -9.32 9.36 -15.03
C GLU A 41 -8.56 10.69 -14.88
N SER A 42 -7.50 10.87 -15.67
CA SER A 42 -6.72 12.09 -15.76
C SER A 42 -6.49 12.45 -17.21
N HIS A 43 -6.90 13.65 -17.62
CA HIS A 43 -6.75 14.14 -19.00
C HIS A 43 -7.34 13.20 -20.07
N GLY A 44 -8.43 12.50 -19.76
CA GLY A 44 -9.08 11.54 -20.67
C GLY A 44 -8.39 10.16 -20.72
N TRP A 45 -7.40 9.92 -19.86
CA TRP A 45 -6.70 8.64 -19.76
C TRP A 45 -6.97 7.97 -18.41
N LYS A 46 -7.22 6.66 -18.47
CA LYS A 46 -7.30 5.83 -17.29
C LYS A 46 -5.92 5.72 -16.64
N THR A 47 -5.81 6.10 -15.38
CA THR A 47 -4.58 6.06 -14.59
C THR A 47 -4.78 5.12 -13.42
N LEU A 48 -3.84 4.19 -13.27
CA LEU A 48 -3.78 3.26 -12.14
C LEU A 48 -2.52 3.58 -11.34
N GLU A 49 -2.62 3.60 -10.02
CA GLU A 49 -1.46 3.72 -9.15
C GLU A 49 -1.68 3.02 -7.83
N THR A 50 -0.61 2.43 -7.31
CA THR A 50 -0.56 1.81 -5.98
C THR A 50 0.65 2.36 -5.22
N TYR A 51 0.39 3.05 -4.12
CA TYR A 51 1.43 3.63 -3.27
C TYR A 51 1.45 2.99 -1.88
N ILE A 52 2.64 2.93 -1.29
CA ILE A 52 2.88 2.39 0.05
C ILE A 52 3.29 3.56 0.94
N PHE A 53 2.63 3.72 2.08
CA PHE A 53 2.93 4.75 3.07
C PHE A 53 3.09 4.15 4.46
N PRO A 54 3.96 4.71 5.31
CA PRO A 54 4.02 4.31 6.71
C PRO A 54 2.71 4.65 7.42
N ALA A 55 2.28 3.76 8.31
CA ALA A 55 0.98 3.86 8.96
C ALA A 55 1.05 3.68 10.48
N SER A 56 0.05 4.23 11.16
CA SER A 56 -0.25 3.90 12.55
C SER A 56 -0.98 2.56 12.64
N LYS A 57 -1.09 2.03 13.86
CA LYS A 57 -1.90 0.82 14.16
C LYS A 57 -3.38 0.94 13.80
N ASP A 58 -3.88 2.17 13.67
CA ASP A 58 -5.29 2.46 13.38
C ASP A 58 -5.52 2.62 11.85
N GLY A 59 -4.48 2.45 11.04
CA GLY A 59 -4.54 2.57 9.58
C GLY A 59 -4.46 4.01 9.07
N GLU A 60 -4.03 4.96 9.91
CA GLU A 60 -3.82 6.34 9.49
C GLU A 60 -2.40 6.50 8.93
N ILE A 61 -2.26 7.16 7.78
CA ILE A 61 -0.96 7.49 7.18
C ILE A 61 -0.25 8.51 8.07
N ILE A 62 0.98 8.18 8.52
CA ILE A 62 1.75 9.04 9.44
C ILE A 62 2.80 9.91 8.71
N ASP A 63 3.16 9.53 7.48
CA ASP A 63 4.00 10.30 6.57
C ASP A 63 3.54 10.02 5.13
N TYR A 64 3.41 11.07 4.32
CA TYR A 64 3.00 10.97 2.91
C TYR A 64 4.20 10.81 1.97
N CYS A 65 5.41 10.60 2.49
CA CYS A 65 6.54 10.14 1.69
C CYS A 65 6.32 8.66 1.31
N GLU A 66 6.20 8.41 0.01
CA GLU A 66 6.03 7.08 -0.57
C GLU A 66 7.23 6.19 -0.23
N LEU A 67 6.96 4.98 0.26
CA LEU A 67 7.98 3.96 0.51
C LEU A 67 8.32 3.20 -0.77
N GLU A 68 9.48 2.53 -0.76
CA GLU A 68 9.91 1.65 -1.85
C GLU A 68 8.84 0.60 -2.20
N GLY A 69 8.71 0.28 -3.50
CA GLY A 69 7.69 -0.63 -4.04
C GLY A 69 6.45 0.07 -4.62
N SER A 70 6.21 1.31 -4.20
CA SER A 70 5.26 2.25 -4.82
C SER A 70 5.39 2.29 -6.34
N ILE A 71 4.28 2.14 -7.07
CA ILE A 71 4.29 1.97 -8.53
C ILE A 71 3.02 2.50 -9.22
N LYS A 72 3.23 3.12 -10.39
CA LYS A 72 2.17 3.51 -11.34
C LYS A 72 1.93 2.41 -12.38
N GLY A 73 0.73 2.39 -12.95
CA GLY A 73 0.32 1.45 -13.99
C GLY A 73 -0.41 0.20 -13.48
N THR A 74 -0.61 0.09 -12.16
CA THR A 74 -1.32 -1.01 -11.52
C THR A 74 -2.15 -0.50 -10.34
N ALA A 75 -3.25 -1.20 -10.04
CA ALA A 75 -4.04 -1.02 -8.81
C ALA A 75 -3.89 -2.24 -7.88
N SER A 76 -2.83 -3.03 -8.08
CA SER A 76 -2.55 -4.26 -7.33
C SER A 76 -1.68 -3.98 -6.11
N HIS A 77 -2.21 -4.29 -4.92
CA HIS A 77 -1.45 -4.25 -3.68
C HIS A 77 -0.31 -5.27 -3.69
N ALA A 78 -0.58 -6.45 -4.23
CA ALA A 78 0.39 -7.53 -4.30
C ALA A 78 1.60 -7.15 -5.15
N GLU A 79 1.40 -6.45 -6.28
CA GLU A 79 2.51 -6.00 -7.13
C GLU A 79 3.37 -4.94 -6.44
N ALA A 80 2.77 -3.95 -5.78
CA ALA A 80 3.53 -2.93 -5.05
C ALA A 80 4.33 -3.55 -3.88
N LEU A 81 3.70 -4.44 -3.10
CA LEU A 81 4.38 -5.16 -2.01
C LEU A 81 5.48 -6.09 -2.53
N ALA A 82 5.27 -6.75 -3.67
CA ALA A 82 6.29 -7.59 -4.31
C ALA A 82 7.49 -6.77 -4.79
N ASN A 83 7.27 -5.57 -5.33
CA ASN A 83 8.35 -4.64 -5.67
C ASN A 83 9.16 -4.20 -4.44
N ALA A 84 8.54 -4.16 -3.25
CA ALA A 84 9.23 -3.93 -1.97
C ALA A 84 9.85 -5.21 -1.36
N GLY A 85 9.75 -6.37 -2.04
CA GLY A 85 10.30 -7.65 -1.57
C GLY A 85 9.39 -8.45 -0.63
N TYR A 86 8.09 -8.11 -0.55
CA TYR A 86 7.10 -8.78 0.28
C TYR A 86 6.12 -9.59 -0.56
N GLU A 87 5.64 -10.70 0.00
CA GLU A 87 4.45 -11.40 -0.48
C GLU A 87 3.33 -11.28 0.56
N ILE A 88 2.08 -11.21 0.10
CA ILE A 88 0.92 -11.18 0.99
C ILE A 88 0.77 -12.55 1.66
N ALA A 89 0.69 -12.56 2.99
CA ALA A 89 0.44 -13.77 3.75
C ALA A 89 -1.05 -14.20 3.65
N PRO A 90 -1.34 -15.51 3.68
CA PRO A 90 -2.70 -16.03 3.69
C PRO A 90 -3.48 -15.67 4.96
#